data_AF-A0A2A8HWQ6-F1
#
_entry.id   AF-A0A2A8HWQ6-F1
#
_cell.length_a   1.000
_cell.length_b   1.000
_cell.length_c   1.000
_cell.angle_alpha   90.00
_cell.angle_beta   90.00
_cell.angle_gamma   90.00
#
_symmetry.space_group_name_H-M   'P 1'
#
loop_
_entity.id
_entity.type
_entity.pdbx_description
1 polymer ?
#
loop_
_entity_poly.entity_id
_entity_poly.type
_entity_poly.pdbx_seq_one_letter_code
_entity_poly.pdbx_strand_id
1 'polypeptide(L)' 'MQDGDAAETQSDGSEELENRVIAEIVELQREFYFENRNKDSERRRRLRDIIDRATPLGGD' A
#
# COMPACT_ATOMS: atom_id res chain seq x y z
N MET A 1 34.16 -27.72 1.66
CA MET A 1 33.13 -27.65 2.70
C MET A 1 32.19 -26.54 2.30
N GLN A 2 30.90 -26.87 2.29
CA GLN A 2 29.79 -26.06 1.80
C GLN A 2 29.03 -25.63 3.04
N ASP A 3 29.05 -24.34 3.34
CA ASP A 3 28.26 -23.70 4.39
C ASP A 3 27.75 -22.41 3.70
N GLY A 4 26.51 -22.26 3.24
CA GLY A 4 25.28 -22.88 3.72
C GLY A 4 24.67 -22.05 4.83
N ASP A 5 24.34 -20.78 4.56
CA ASP A 5 23.35 -20.04 5.35
C ASP A 5 22.74 -18.91 4.52
N ALA A 6 21.71 -19.28 3.75
CA ALA A 6 20.83 -18.35 3.08
C ALA A 6 19.84 -17.82 4.11
N ALA A 7 20.18 -16.67 4.72
CA ALA A 7 19.25 -15.90 5.55
C ALA A 7 18.28 -15.11 4.65
N GLU A 8 17.42 -15.82 3.92
CA GLU A 8 16.29 -15.24 3.19
C GLU A 8 15.02 -15.95 3.64
N THR A 9 14.44 -15.52 4.76
CA THR A 9 13.05 -15.86 5.12
C THR A 9 12.65 -14.94 6.26
N GLN A 10 12.05 -13.78 5.93
CA GLN A 10 11.01 -13.14 6.74
C GLN A 10 10.44 -11.83 6.14
N SER A 11 11.04 -11.23 5.11
CA SER A 11 10.57 -9.94 4.54
C SER A 11 9.57 -10.01 3.37
N ASP A 12 9.26 -11.20 2.84
CA ASP A 12 8.54 -11.31 1.55
C ASP A 12 7.06 -10.86 1.62
N GLY A 13 6.38 -11.15 2.74
CA GLY A 13 4.95 -10.84 2.89
C GLY A 13 4.60 -9.37 3.14
N SER A 14 5.52 -8.59 3.74
CA SER A 14 5.30 -7.15 3.99
C SER A 14 5.49 -6.34 2.71
N GLU A 15 6.54 -6.65 1.95
CA GLU A 15 6.85 -5.97 0.70
C GLU A 15 5.77 -6.19 -0.36
N GLU A 16 5.19 -7.39 -0.46
CA GLU A 16 4.06 -7.64 -1.35
C GLU A 16 2.81 -6.83 -0.97
N LEU A 17 2.52 -6.72 0.33
CA LEU A 17 1.38 -5.93 0.83
C LEU A 17 1.60 -4.45 0.54
N GLU A 18 2.79 -3.93 0.83
CA GLU A 18 3.18 -2.55 0.54
C GLU A 18 3.07 -2.24 -0.96
N ASN A 19 3.57 -3.12 -1.83
CA ASN A 19 3.49 -2.96 -3.27
C ASN A 19 2.04 -2.91 -3.78
N ARG A 20 1.13 -3.73 -3.22
CA ARG A 20 -0.30 -3.70 -3.57
C ARG A 20 -0.96 -2.39 -3.14
N VAL A 21 -0.65 -1.92 -1.93
CA VAL A 21 -1.20 -0.66 -1.38
C VAL A 21 -0.71 0.55 -2.18
N ILE A 22 0.58 0.58 -2.55
CA ILE A 22 1.14 1.62 -3.41
C ILE A 22 0.43 1.64 -4.77
N ALA A 23 0.19 0.46 -5.37
CA ALA A 23 -0.52 0.37 -6.64
C ALA A 23 -1.93 0.97 -6.56
N GLU A 24 -2.70 0.65 -5.51
CA GLU A 24 -4.04 1.21 -5.26
C GLU A 24 -4.01 2.74 -5.09
N ILE A 25 -3.01 3.28 -4.38
CA ILE A 25 -2.85 4.73 -4.20
C ILE A 25 -2.54 5.42 -5.53
N VAL A 26 -1.66 4.85 -6.36
CA VAL A 26 -1.32 5.42 -7.66
C VAL A 26 -2.52 5.40 -8.61
N GLU A 27 -3.30 4.33 -8.62
CA GLU A 27 -4.53 4.25 -9.42
C GLU A 27 -5.54 5.31 -8.99
N LEU A 28 -5.77 5.45 -7.68
CA LEU A 28 -6.62 6.51 -7.13
C LEU A 28 -6.12 7.91 -7.55
N GLN A 29 -4.82 8.15 -7.53
CA GLN A 29 -4.27 9.44 -7.97
C GLN A 29 -4.50 9.68 -9.47
N ARG A 30 -4.40 8.65 -10.31
CA ARG A 30 -4.68 8.75 -11.76
C ARG A 30 -6.15 9.11 -12.01
N GLU A 31 -7.09 8.41 -11.37
CA GLU A 31 -8.52 8.70 -11.49
C GLU A 31 -8.85 10.17 -11.17
N PHE A 32 -8.29 10.70 -10.08
CA PHE A 32 -8.56 12.07 -9.65
C PHE A 32 -7.77 13.13 -10.42
N TYR A 33 -6.67 12.76 -11.06
CA TYR A 33 -5.93 13.66 -11.95
C TYR A 33 -6.69 13.90 -13.26
N PHE A 34 -7.28 12.84 -13.85
CA PHE A 34 -7.95 12.93 -15.16
C PHE A 34 -9.44 13.24 -15.08
N GLU A 35 -10.20 12.66 -14.13
CA GLU A 35 -11.68 12.67 -14.19
C GLU A 35 -12.35 13.45 -13.04
N ASN A 36 -11.72 13.56 -11.88
CA ASN A 36 -12.37 14.01 -10.65
C ASN A 36 -11.64 15.15 -9.92
N ARG A 37 -10.96 16.04 -10.65
CA ARG A 37 -10.08 17.10 -10.11
C ARG A 37 -10.72 18.02 -9.05
N ASN A 38 -12.05 18.10 -8.98
CA ASN A 38 -12.80 18.95 -8.04
C ASN A 38 -13.34 18.20 -6.81
N LYS A 39 -13.13 16.88 -6.73
CA LYS A 39 -13.67 16.00 -5.67
C LYS A 39 -12.62 15.66 -4.61
N ASP A 40 -11.89 16.67 -4.14
CA ASP A 40 -10.79 16.51 -3.18
C ASP A 40 -11.18 15.79 -1.87
N SER A 41 -12.43 15.98 -1.43
CA SER A 41 -12.96 15.30 -0.24
C SER A 41 -13.18 13.80 -0.47
N GLU A 42 -13.62 13.40 -1.66
CA GLU A 42 -13.80 12.00 -2.03
C GLU A 42 -12.45 11.29 -2.20
N ARG A 43 -11.48 11.98 -2.84
CA ARG A 43 -10.09 11.50 -2.95
C ARG A 43 -9.52 11.19 -1.57
N ARG A 44 -9.65 12.15 -0.64
CA ARG A 44 -9.12 12.01 0.73
C ARG A 44 -9.81 10.89 1.50
N ARG A 45 -11.11 10.70 1.32
CA ARG A 45 -11.85 9.59 1.95
C ARG A 45 -11.33 8.24 1.47
N ARG A 46 -11.25 8.03 0.15
CA ARG A 46 -10.76 6.76 -0.43
C ARG A 46 -9.30 6.48 -0.07
N LEU A 47 -8.46 7.52 -0.06
CA LEU A 47 -7.06 7.38 0.34
C LEU A 47 -6.94 6.91 1.80
N ARG A 48 -7.75 7.47 2.69
CA ARG A 48 -7.78 7.05 4.10
C ARG A 48 -8.28 5.61 4.23
N ASP A 49 -9.32 5.22 3.49
CA ASP A 49 -9.82 3.83 3.49
C ASP A 49 -8.75 2.82 3.03
N ILE A 50 -7.92 3.15 2.03
CA ILE A 50 -6.81 2.29 1.56
C ILE A 50 -5.75 2.13 2.66
N ILE A 51 -5.36 3.25 3.29
CA ILE A 51 -4.36 3.25 4.37
C ILE A 51 -4.90 2.48 5.57
N ASP A 52 -6.13 2.72 6.02
CA ASP A 52 -6.69 2.08 7.22
C ASP A 52 -6.81 0.55 7.07
N ARG A 53 -7.03 0.04 5.84
CA ARG A 53 -7.00 -1.41 5.56
C ARG A 53 -5.59 -2.00 5.57
N ALA A 54 -4.61 -1.23 5.08
CA ALA A 54 -3.22 -1.63 4.99
C ALA A 54 -2.49 -1.56 6.32
N THR A 55 -2.86 -0.57 7.14
CA THR A 55 -2.36 -0.33 8.49
C THR A 55 -3.55 -0.41 9.45
N PRO A 56 -4.05 -1.61 9.77
CA PRO A 56 -5.00 -1.77 10.86
C PRO A 56 -4.28 -1.31 12.11
N LEU A 57 -4.56 -0.09 12.56
CA LEU A 57 -4.09 0.45 13.83
C LEU A 57 -4.69 -0.40 14.96
N GLY A 58 -3.97 -1.48 15.26
CA GLY A 58 -4.04 -2.33 16.43
C GLY A 58 -2.64 -2.79 16.82
N GLY A 59 -1.62 -1.95 16.56
CA GLY A 59 -0.33 -2.05 17.21
C GLY A 59 -0.37 -1.24 18.51
N ASP A 60 -0.07 -1.91 19.61
CA ASP A 60 0.12 -1.39 20.98
C ASP A 60 0.99 -0.12 21.03
#